data_AF-A0A0F9W8C1-F1
#
_entry.id   AF-A0A0F9W8C1-F1
#
_cell.length_a   1.000
_cell.length_b   1.000
_cell.length_c   1.000
_cell.angle_alpha   90.00
_cell.angle_beta   90.00
_cell.angle_gamma   90.00
#
_symmetry.space_group_name_H-M   'P 1'
#
loop_
_entity.id
_entity.type
_entity.pdbx_description
1 polymer ?
#
loop_
_entity_poly.entity_id
_entity_poly.type
_entity_poly.pdbx_seq_one_letter_code
_entity_poly.pdbx_strand_id
1 'polypeptide(L)'
;MAHKVNIYENGFDEDGVLRPSRIIETDDAAEAERLVREEMSRTNSMMAADVHVDWRLCSSIEEYVRLGNAPARWLAENPIDGCFMSLLVEDPEHWAQYGVTTPEELEKHRLLQSYSDHYKETYGVRPRHHGMTMETPIEEVEAAYDRLADMAPREDDQSPGL
;
A
#
# COMPACT_ATOMS: atom_id res chain seq x y z
N MET A 1 16.35 3.73 -3.76
CA MET A 1 15.65 2.61 -3.11
C MET A 1 15.49 3.03 -1.67
N ALA A 2 14.26 3.12 -1.20
CA ALA A 2 13.93 3.59 0.15
C ALA A 2 12.51 3.13 0.50
N HIS A 3 12.33 2.60 1.71
CA HIS A 3 11.01 2.52 2.31
C HIS A 3 10.49 3.94 2.53
N LYS A 4 9.19 4.15 2.27
CA LYS A 4 8.54 5.44 2.46
C LYS A 4 7.59 5.35 3.64
N VAL A 5 7.86 6.12 4.68
CA VAL A 5 6.94 6.29 5.80
C VAL A 5 6.10 7.53 5.55
N ASN A 6 4.81 7.31 5.32
CA ASN A 6 3.83 8.36 5.12
C ASN A 6 3.27 8.78 6.47
N ILE A 7 3.29 10.08 6.75
CA ILE A 7 2.78 10.68 8.00
C ILE A 7 1.58 11.57 7.66
N TYR A 8 0.46 11.37 8.36
CA TYR A 8 -0.81 12.04 8.10
C TYR A 8 -1.24 12.88 9.31
N GLU A 9 -0.94 14.19 9.27
CA GLU A 9 -1.30 15.12 10.37
C GLU A 9 -2.61 15.88 10.11
N ASN A 10 -2.96 16.13 8.85
CA ASN A 10 -3.98 17.12 8.49
C ASN A 10 -5.32 16.52 8.01
N GLY A 11 -5.52 15.21 8.14
CA GLY A 11 -6.72 14.54 7.64
C GLY A 11 -6.87 14.65 6.11
N PHE A 12 -8.10 14.75 5.64
CA PHE A 12 -8.44 14.85 4.22
C PHE A 12 -8.26 16.30 3.73
N ASP A 13 -7.75 16.46 2.52
CA ASP A 13 -7.66 17.76 1.85
C ASP A 13 -9.03 18.29 1.36
N GLU A 14 -9.03 19.43 0.66
CA GLU A 14 -10.25 20.06 0.13
C GLU A 14 -11.02 19.15 -0.85
N ASP A 15 -10.32 18.20 -1.47
CA ASP A 15 -10.88 17.22 -2.41
C ASP A 15 -11.34 15.93 -1.68
N GLY A 16 -11.33 15.92 -0.34
CA GLY A 16 -11.67 14.72 0.42
C GLY A 16 -10.64 13.61 0.31
N VAL A 17 -9.41 13.91 -0.13
CA VAL A 17 -8.32 12.94 -0.30
C VAL A 17 -7.37 12.99 0.89
N LEU A 18 -7.09 11.83 1.48
CA LEU A 18 -6.07 11.73 2.52
C LEU A 18 -4.69 11.77 1.86
N ARG A 19 -3.93 12.83 2.10
CA ARG A 19 -2.56 12.97 1.60
C ARG A 19 -1.54 12.97 2.74
N PRO A 20 -0.38 12.34 2.55
CA PRO A 20 0.69 12.43 3.55
C PRO A 20 1.13 13.89 3.67
N SER A 21 1.10 14.40 4.90
CA SER A 21 1.67 15.70 5.28
C SER A 21 3.20 15.71 5.18
N ARG A 22 3.82 14.54 5.37
CA ARG A 22 5.25 14.32 5.26
C ARG A 22 5.52 12.89 4.82
N ILE A 23 6.55 12.73 3.98
CA ILE A 23 7.08 11.44 3.57
C ILE A 23 8.52 11.38 4.07
N ILE A 24 8.85 10.34 4.85
CA ILE A 24 10.21 10.07 5.30
C ILE A 24 10.73 8.88 4.54
N GLU A 25 11.87 9.03 3.88
CA GLU A 25 12.55 7.96 3.13
C GLU A 25 13.70 7.41 3.97
N THR A 26 13.75 6.09 4.12
CA THR A 26 14.86 5.38 4.80
C THR A 26 15.12 4.04 4.13
N ASP A 27 16.37 3.60 4.10
CA ASP A 27 16.75 2.26 3.64
C ASP A 27 16.82 1.25 4.80
N ASP A 28 16.58 1.68 6.04
CA ASP A 28 16.57 0.84 7.24
C ASP A 28 15.13 0.45 7.61
N ALA A 29 14.82 -0.85 7.50
CA ALA A 29 13.51 -1.40 7.85
C ALA A 29 13.15 -1.22 9.33
N ALA A 30 14.14 -1.26 10.25
CA ALA A 30 13.90 -1.04 11.68
C ALA A 30 13.60 0.44 11.97
N GLU A 31 14.27 1.36 11.27
CA GLU A 31 13.94 2.78 11.34
C GLU A 31 12.53 3.07 10.81
N ALA A 32 12.18 2.50 9.65
CA ALA A 32 10.85 2.67 9.05
C ALA A 32 9.74 2.20 10.01
N GLU A 33 9.88 1.00 10.58
CA GLU A 33 8.93 0.48 11.57
C GLU A 33 8.85 1.36 12.82
N ARG A 34 9.99 1.82 13.34
CA ARG A 34 10.03 2.71 14.51
C ARG A 34 9.25 3.99 14.23
N LEU A 35 9.47 4.63 13.07
CA LEU A 35 8.80 5.87 12.71
C LEU A 35 7.27 5.71 12.63
N VAL A 36 6.78 4.64 12.00
CA VAL A 36 5.34 4.32 11.94
C VAL A 36 4.77 4.20 13.35
N ARG A 37 5.40 3.35 14.19
CA ARG A 37 4.90 3.06 15.53
C ARG A 37 4.93 4.28 16.44
N GLU A 38 6.01 5.07 16.38
CA GLU A 38 6.14 6.31 17.16
C GLU A 38 5.03 7.29 16.79
N GLU A 39 4.78 7.47 15.49
CA GLU A 39 3.78 8.41 15.01
C GLU A 39 2.36 7.99 15.41
N MET A 40 1.99 6.73 15.16
CA MET A 40 0.67 6.19 15.53
C MET A 40 0.45 6.27 17.06
N SER A 41 1.49 6.01 17.86
CA SER A 41 1.43 6.13 19.32
C SER A 41 1.29 7.58 19.78
N ARG A 42 2.00 8.51 19.15
CA ARG A 42 1.98 9.94 19.48
C ARG A 42 0.57 10.52 19.35
N THR A 43 -0.17 10.11 18.33
CA THR A 43 -1.51 10.63 18.04
C THR A 43 -2.63 9.70 18.50
N ASN A 44 -2.30 8.50 18.96
CA ASN A 44 -3.25 7.42 19.24
C ASN A 44 -4.26 7.21 18.09
N SER A 45 -3.74 7.10 16.87
CA SER A 45 -4.56 6.99 15.65
C SER A 45 -3.96 6.00 14.68
N MET A 46 -4.80 5.07 14.20
CA MET A 46 -4.41 4.11 13.18
C MET A 46 -4.12 4.78 11.82
N MET A 47 -4.66 5.98 11.57
CA MET A 47 -4.49 6.68 10.29
C MET A 47 -3.25 7.57 10.26
N ALA A 48 -2.52 7.72 11.37
CA ALA A 48 -1.46 8.72 11.49
C ALA A 48 -0.20 8.37 10.69
N ALA A 49 0.05 7.09 10.45
CA ALA A 49 1.18 6.66 9.63
C ALA A 49 0.92 5.35 8.88
N ASP A 50 1.65 5.19 7.79
CA ASP A 50 1.73 3.99 6.97
C ASP A 50 3.16 3.84 6.43
N VAL A 51 3.56 2.61 6.04
CA VAL A 51 4.82 2.31 5.39
C VAL A 51 4.59 1.65 4.03
N HIS A 52 5.12 2.28 2.98
CA HIS A 52 5.32 1.64 1.69
C HIS A 52 6.69 0.98 1.68
N VAL A 53 6.68 -0.35 1.63
CA VAL A 53 7.89 -1.17 1.63
C VAL A 53 8.48 -1.23 0.23
N ASP A 54 9.67 -0.68 0.02
CA ASP A 54 10.47 -0.97 -1.17
C ASP A 54 11.03 -2.40 -1.12
N TRP A 55 10.42 -3.31 -1.89
CA TRP A 55 10.81 -4.72 -1.96
C TRP A 55 12.28 -4.94 -2.34
N ARG A 56 12.90 -3.98 -3.03
CA ARG A 56 14.30 -4.06 -3.48
C ARG A 56 15.28 -4.01 -2.30
N LEU A 57 14.83 -3.55 -1.14
CA LEU A 57 15.60 -3.51 0.11
C LEU A 57 15.34 -4.74 0.99
N CYS A 58 14.32 -5.54 0.70
CA CYS A 58 13.99 -6.72 1.49
C CYS A 58 14.76 -7.94 0.99
N SER A 59 15.38 -8.66 1.92
CA SER A 59 16.10 -9.89 1.63
C SER A 59 15.19 -11.12 1.54
N SER A 60 13.97 -11.04 2.10
CA SER A 60 13.01 -12.14 2.14
C SER A 60 11.56 -11.66 2.22
N ILE A 61 10.61 -12.56 1.93
CA ILE A 61 9.17 -12.30 2.05
C ILE A 61 8.80 -11.98 3.50
N GLU A 62 9.39 -12.69 4.45
CA GLU A 62 9.18 -12.49 5.88
C GLU A 62 9.55 -11.07 6.29
N GLU A 63 10.69 -10.55 5.81
CA GLU A 63 11.10 -9.18 6.08
C GLU A 63 10.11 -8.16 5.50
N TYR A 64 9.72 -8.35 4.24
CA TYR A 64 8.74 -7.50 3.56
C TYR A 64 7.39 -7.49 4.30
N VAL A 65 6.85 -8.67 4.63
CA VAL A 65 5.58 -8.82 5.33
C VAL A 65 5.66 -8.26 6.74
N ARG A 66 6.77 -8.51 7.45
CA ARG A 66 6.99 -8.00 8.81
C ARG A 66 6.93 -6.48 8.85
N LEU A 67 7.59 -5.80 7.91
CA LEU A 67 7.57 -4.35 7.83
C LEU A 67 6.20 -3.83 7.36
N GLY A 68 5.60 -4.44 6.32
CA GLY A 68 4.28 -4.05 5.82
C GLY A 68 3.16 -4.22 6.84
N ASN A 69 3.29 -5.18 7.76
CA ASN A 69 2.34 -5.39 8.86
C ASN A 69 2.57 -4.48 10.07
N ALA A 70 3.59 -3.60 10.07
CA ALA A 70 3.91 -2.76 11.22
C ALA A 70 2.72 -1.91 11.74
N PRO A 71 1.93 -1.21 10.90
CA PRO A 71 0.76 -0.47 11.37
C PRO A 71 -0.31 -1.38 12.01
N ALA A 72 -0.62 -2.50 11.37
CA ALA A 72 -1.65 -3.42 11.83
C ALA A 72 -1.26 -4.14 13.13
N ARG A 73 0.03 -4.49 13.30
CA ARG A 73 0.57 -5.04 14.57
C ARG A 73 0.53 -4.00 15.68
N TRP A 74 0.88 -2.75 15.39
CA TRP A 74 0.73 -1.66 16.36
C TRP A 74 -0.72 -1.52 16.84
N LEU A 75 -1.70 -1.56 15.93
CA LEU A 75 -3.12 -1.47 16.28
C LEU A 75 -3.59 -2.67 17.12
N ALA A 76 -3.08 -3.88 16.85
CA ALA A 76 -3.38 -5.06 17.65
C ALA A 76 -2.85 -4.95 19.10
N GLU A 77 -1.68 -4.32 19.27
CA GLU A 77 -1.10 -4.05 20.59
C GLU A 77 -1.76 -2.86 21.31
N ASN A 78 -2.33 -1.91 20.54
CA ASN A 78 -2.93 -0.68 21.03
C ASN A 78 -4.35 -0.53 20.46
N PRO A 79 -5.31 -1.36 20.90
CA PRO A 79 -6.63 -1.41 20.29
C PRO A 79 -7.36 -0.06 20.44
N ILE A 80 -7.87 0.45 19.33
CA ILE A 80 -8.76 1.60 19.26
C ILE A 80 -10.16 1.08 18.93
N ASP A 81 -11.17 1.50 19.69
CA ASP A 81 -12.54 1.02 19.51
C ASP A 81 -13.08 1.37 18.11
N GLY A 82 -13.69 0.39 17.44
CA GLY A 82 -14.18 0.52 16.07
C GLY A 82 -13.11 0.53 14.96
N CYS A 83 -11.82 0.42 15.29
CA CYS A 83 -10.73 0.40 14.31
C CYS A 83 -10.30 -1.03 13.96
N PHE A 84 -9.94 -1.25 12.68
CA PHE A 84 -9.41 -2.51 12.18
C PHE A 84 -8.43 -2.26 11.02
N MET A 85 -7.36 -3.06 10.97
CA MET A 85 -6.42 -3.10 9.85
C MET A 85 -6.19 -4.56 9.43
N SER A 86 -6.26 -4.81 8.13
CA SER A 86 -5.88 -6.11 7.57
C SER A 86 -4.36 -6.33 7.69
N LEU A 87 -3.98 -7.59 7.86
CA LEU A 87 -2.59 -8.05 7.85
C LEU A 87 -2.31 -8.85 6.58
N LEU A 88 -1.12 -8.71 6.02
CA LEU A 88 -0.58 -9.71 5.10
C LEU A 88 -0.34 -11.01 5.87
N VAL A 89 -0.57 -12.14 5.22
CA VAL A 89 -0.29 -13.46 5.78
C VAL A 89 1.21 -13.60 6.05
N GLU A 90 1.57 -13.94 7.28
CA GLU A 90 2.98 -13.98 7.72
C GLU A 90 3.71 -15.27 7.33
N ASP A 91 2.97 -16.32 7.01
CA ASP A 91 3.51 -17.63 6.63
C ASP A 91 4.02 -17.63 5.17
N PRO A 92 5.32 -17.85 4.92
CA PRO A 92 5.87 -17.98 3.58
C PRO A 92 5.28 -19.15 2.78
N GLU A 93 4.89 -20.25 3.43
CA GLU A 93 4.30 -21.40 2.74
C GLU A 93 2.94 -21.06 2.11
N HIS A 94 2.19 -20.14 2.73
CA HIS A 94 0.97 -19.59 2.13
C HIS A 94 1.28 -18.96 0.78
N TRP A 95 2.29 -18.09 0.70
CA TRP A 95 2.66 -17.39 -0.53
C TRP A 95 3.23 -18.34 -1.59
N ALA A 96 3.99 -19.35 -1.16
CA ALA A 96 4.51 -20.38 -2.06
C ALA A 96 3.38 -21.14 -2.80
N GLN A 97 2.22 -21.35 -2.17
CA GLN A 97 1.05 -21.95 -2.83
C GLN A 97 0.49 -21.09 -3.97
N TYR A 98 0.72 -19.77 -3.94
CA TYR A 98 0.37 -18.83 -5.00
C TYR A 98 1.51 -18.62 -6.00
N GLY A 99 2.61 -19.37 -5.90
CA GLY A 99 3.80 -19.20 -6.73
C GLY A 99 4.61 -17.94 -6.41
N VAL A 100 4.45 -17.39 -5.20
CA VAL A 100 5.19 -16.22 -4.72
C VAL A 100 6.28 -16.69 -3.75
N THR A 101 7.54 -16.50 -4.13
CA THR A 101 8.73 -16.99 -3.40
C THR A 101 9.77 -15.92 -3.11
N THR A 102 9.62 -14.74 -3.70
CA THR A 102 10.50 -13.58 -3.51
C THR A 102 9.73 -12.32 -3.12
N PRO A 103 10.38 -11.30 -2.51
CA PRO A 103 9.75 -10.00 -2.24
C PRO A 103 9.20 -9.32 -3.49
N GLU A 104 9.92 -9.40 -4.61
CA GLU A 104 9.49 -8.86 -5.90
C GLU A 104 8.17 -9.48 -6.38
N GLU A 105 8.08 -10.81 -6.31
CA GLU A 105 6.85 -11.54 -6.68
C GLU A 105 5.68 -11.16 -5.77
N LEU A 106 5.94 -10.93 -4.48
CA LEU A 106 4.89 -10.49 -3.54
C LEU A 106 4.44 -9.06 -3.85
N GLU A 107 5.37 -8.13 -4.08
CA GLU A 107 5.04 -6.76 -4.50
C GLU A 107 4.18 -6.81 -5.77
N LYS A 108 4.63 -7.54 -6.78
CA LYS A 108 3.92 -7.67 -8.05
C LYS A 108 2.54 -8.30 -7.87
N HIS A 109 2.41 -9.31 -7.03
CA HIS A 109 1.11 -9.91 -6.70
C HIS A 109 0.16 -8.85 -6.12
N ARG A 110 0.63 -8.02 -5.19
CA ARG A 110 -0.14 -6.93 -4.58
C ARG A 110 -0.48 -5.84 -5.61
N LEU A 111 0.49 -5.39 -6.40
CA LEU A 111 0.29 -4.37 -7.44
C LEU A 111 -0.75 -4.80 -8.47
N LEU A 112 -0.74 -6.08 -8.90
CA LEU A 112 -1.75 -6.60 -9.83
C LEU A 112 -3.16 -6.59 -9.23
N GLN A 113 -3.30 -6.88 -7.93
CA GLN A 113 -4.58 -6.76 -7.22
C GLN A 113 -5.04 -5.31 -7.17
N SER A 114 -4.18 -4.39 -6.71
CA SER A 114 -4.46 -2.95 -6.65
C SER A 114 -4.80 -2.37 -8.03
N TYR A 115 -4.06 -2.74 -9.07
CA TYR A 115 -4.36 -2.36 -10.45
C TYR A 115 -5.74 -2.85 -10.89
N SER A 116 -6.06 -4.11 -10.60
CA SER A 116 -7.37 -4.67 -10.94
C SER A 116 -8.51 -3.98 -10.19
N ASP A 117 -8.30 -3.59 -8.93
CA ASP A 117 -9.27 -2.85 -8.11
C ASP A 117 -9.49 -1.45 -8.67
N HIS A 118 -8.41 -0.69 -8.83
CA HIS A 118 -8.43 0.66 -9.38
C HIS A 118 -9.03 0.67 -10.79
N TYR A 119 -8.70 -0.31 -11.64
CA TYR A 119 -9.22 -0.38 -13.01
C TYR A 119 -10.74 -0.55 -13.01
N LYS A 120 -11.28 -1.33 -12.06
CA LYS A 120 -12.73 -1.48 -11.90
C LYS A 120 -13.38 -0.18 -11.42
N GLU A 121 -12.72 0.57 -10.55
CA GLU A 121 -13.22 1.88 -10.10
C GLU A 121 -13.27 2.88 -11.26
N THR A 122 -12.22 2.94 -12.07
CA THR A 122 -12.15 3.86 -13.22
C THR A 122 -13.10 3.47 -14.37
N TYR A 123 -13.17 2.18 -14.72
CA TYR A 123 -13.85 1.71 -15.94
C TYR A 123 -15.15 0.90 -15.67
N GLY A 124 -15.51 0.68 -14.41
CA GLY A 124 -16.70 -0.09 -14.00
C GLY A 124 -16.58 -1.61 -14.19
N VAL A 125 -15.50 -2.12 -14.78
CA VAL A 125 -15.29 -3.54 -15.08
C VAL A 125 -13.87 -3.98 -14.76
N ARG A 126 -13.68 -5.24 -14.36
CA ARG A 126 -12.34 -5.81 -14.14
C ARG A 126 -11.63 -6.08 -15.48
N PRO A 127 -10.30 -5.93 -15.57
CA PRO A 127 -9.54 -6.12 -16.80
C PRO A 127 -9.37 -7.62 -17.16
N ARG A 128 -10.48 -8.32 -17.49
CA ARG A 128 -10.48 -9.77 -17.77
C ARG A 128 -9.94 -10.15 -19.16
N HIS A 129 -9.80 -9.18 -20.07
CA HIS A 129 -9.59 -9.45 -21.50
C HIS A 129 -8.16 -9.14 -22.00
N HIS A 130 -7.39 -8.36 -21.22
CA HIS A 130 -6.01 -7.94 -21.52
C HIS A 130 -5.23 -7.59 -20.24
N GLY A 131 -5.56 -8.25 -19.12
CA GLY A 131 -4.95 -7.95 -17.83
C GLY A 131 -3.48 -8.34 -17.78
N MET A 132 -2.66 -7.50 -17.15
CA MET A 132 -1.31 -7.87 -16.74
C MET A 132 -1.37 -9.08 -15.79
N THR A 133 -0.33 -9.91 -15.83
CA THR A 133 -0.27 -11.16 -15.08
C THR A 133 1.02 -11.26 -14.28
N MET A 134 1.18 -12.35 -13.53
CA MET A 134 2.44 -12.67 -12.87
C MET A 134 3.60 -12.94 -13.86
N GLU A 135 3.37 -12.96 -15.18
CA GLU A 135 4.42 -13.04 -16.20
C GLU A 135 4.87 -11.65 -16.68
N THR A 136 4.07 -10.60 -16.44
CA THR A 136 4.38 -9.22 -16.85
C THR A 136 5.51 -8.64 -15.98
N PRO A 137 6.58 -8.05 -16.53
CA PRO A 137 7.64 -7.42 -15.75
C PRO A 137 7.09 -6.42 -14.72
N ILE A 138 7.66 -6.38 -13.51
CA ILE A 138 7.11 -5.56 -12.43
C ILE A 138 7.09 -4.07 -12.80
N GLU A 139 8.10 -3.60 -13.54
CA GLU A 139 8.20 -2.22 -14.00
C GLU A 139 7.07 -1.85 -14.97
N GLU A 140 6.60 -2.81 -15.77
CA GLU A 140 5.45 -2.59 -16.66
C GLU A 140 4.14 -2.52 -15.87
N VAL A 141 4.03 -3.31 -14.79
CA VAL A 141 2.90 -3.24 -13.86
C VAL A 141 2.88 -1.93 -13.10
N GLU A 142 4.02 -1.48 -12.56
CA GLU A 142 4.20 -0.18 -11.92
C GLU A 142 3.79 0.96 -12.88
N ALA A 143 4.33 0.98 -14.10
CA ALA A 143 4.02 2.01 -15.08
C ALA A 143 2.54 2.01 -15.54
N ALA A 144 1.91 0.84 -15.61
CA ALA A 144 0.49 0.75 -15.93
C ALA A 144 -0.39 1.24 -14.77
N TYR A 145 0.00 0.95 -13.53
CA TYR A 145 -0.67 1.47 -12.35
C TYR A 145 -0.56 2.99 -12.25
N ASP A 146 0.63 3.56 -12.48
CA ASP A 146 0.83 5.02 -12.47
C ASP A 146 -0.04 5.73 -13.51
N ARG A 147 -0.09 5.21 -14.74
CA ARG A 147 -0.98 5.75 -15.79
C ARG A 147 -2.46 5.69 -15.39
N LEU A 148 -2.86 4.64 -14.69
CA LEU A 148 -4.24 4.49 -14.24
C LEU A 148 -4.57 5.48 -13.11
N ALA A 149 -3.64 5.68 -12.17
CA ALA A 149 -3.78 6.67 -11.12
C ALA A 149 -3.86 8.11 -11.67
N ASP A 150 -3.14 8.41 -12.76
CA ASP A 150 -3.24 9.70 -13.46
C ASP A 150 -4.58 9.87 -14.23
N MET A 151 -5.24 8.77 -14.59
CA MET A 151 -6.51 8.77 -15.32
C MET A 151 -7.75 8.79 -14.44
N ALA A 152 -7.62 8.43 -13.15
CA ALA A 152 -8.72 8.55 -12.21
C ALA A 152 -9.20 10.00 -12.23
N PRO A 153 -10.50 10.26 -12.50
CA PRO A 153 -10.99 11.63 -12.53
C PRO A 153 -10.72 12.26 -11.17
N ARG A 154 -9.99 13.38 -11.16
CA ARG A 154 -10.11 14.35 -10.06
C ARG A 154 -11.60 14.67 -9.98
N GLU A 155 -12.19 14.64 -8.79
CA GLU A 155 -13.65 14.81 -8.62
C GLU A 155 -14.20 16.15 -9.17
N ASP A 156 -13.32 17.03 -9.67
CA ASP A 156 -13.59 18.24 -10.45
C ASP A 156 -14.47 18.06 -11.71
N ASP A 157 -14.63 16.84 -12.25
CA ASP A 157 -15.41 16.60 -13.48
C ASP A 157 -16.85 16.10 -13.26
N GLN A 158 -17.35 16.11 -12.02
CA GLN A 158 -18.79 16.08 -11.79
C GLN A 158 -19.40 17.47 -12.03
N SER A 159 -19.51 17.83 -13.31
CA SER A 159 -20.40 18.91 -13.73
C SER A 159 -21.78 18.69 -13.08
N PRO A 160 -22.36 19.67 -12.36
CA PRO A 160 -23.68 19.52 -11.78
C PRO A 160 -24.66 19.33 -12.94
N GLY A 161 -25.20 18.12 -13.06
CA GLY A 161 -26.28 17.80 -13.99
C GLY A 161 -27.45 18.76 -13.73
N LEU A 162 -27.83 19.45 -14.80
CA LEU A 162 -28.91 20.43 -14.93
C LEU A 162 -30.23 20.05 -14.23
#